data_AF-A0A8S3JF39-F1
#
_entry.id   AF-A0A8S3JF39-F1
#
_cell.length_a   1.000
_cell.length_b   1.000
_cell.length_c   1.000
_cell.angle_alpha   90.00
_cell.angle_beta   90.00
_cell.angle_gamma   90.00
#
_symmetry.space_group_name_H-M   'P 1'
#
loop_
_entity.id
_entity.type
_entity.pdbx_description
1 polymer ?
#
loop_
_entity_poly.entity_id
_entity_poly.type
_entity_poly.pdbx_seq_one_letter_code
_entity_poly.pdbx_strand_id
1 'polypeptide(L)'
;MTCAIVCYVLLGTPAGYTSARFYRMFGGKNWKKNVWMTAIVCPGAIFSIFLILNIVLWTNGSSSAIPFTTFLALLALWFCVSTPLVFLGVYRGFKNKPTEHPVRTNQIPRQVPDQAMCSRALP
;
A
#
# COMPACT_ATOMS: atom_id res chain seq x y z
N MET A 1 16.95 -12.06 -9.31
CA MET A 1 15.47 -12.19 -9.37
C MET A 1 14.89 -12.83 -8.11
N THR A 2 15.41 -13.97 -7.66
CA THR A 2 14.94 -14.65 -6.43
C THR A 2 15.04 -13.79 -5.17
N CYS A 3 16.17 -13.11 -4.91
CA CYS A 3 16.32 -12.26 -3.73
C CYS A 3 15.29 -11.12 -3.67
N ALA A 4 14.96 -10.51 -4.82
CA ALA A 4 14.00 -9.42 -4.89
C ALA A 4 12.57 -9.88 -4.53
N ILE A 5 12.18 -11.07 -5.01
CA ILE A 5 10.85 -11.67 -4.70
C ILE A 5 10.76 -11.98 -3.21
N VAL A 6 11.82 -12.54 -2.61
CA VAL A 6 11.85 -12.85 -1.18
C VAL A 6 11.75 -11.56 -0.35
N CYS A 7 12.54 -10.53 -0.69
CA CYS A 7 12.44 -9.23 -0.02
C CYS A 7 11.03 -8.64 -0.12
N TYR A 8 10.42 -8.69 -1.30
CA TYR A 8 9.04 -8.19 -1.51
C TYR A 8 8.03 -8.88 -0.60
N VAL A 9 8.09 -10.22 -0.50
CA VAL A 9 7.18 -11.00 0.36
C VAL A 9 7.39 -10.64 1.84
N LEU A 10 8.63 -10.56 2.32
CA LEU A 10 8.94 -10.20 3.71
C LEU A 10 8.47 -8.79 4.07
N LEU A 11 8.60 -7.85 3.12
CA LEU A 11 8.14 -6.46 3.24
C LEU A 11 6.60 -6.33 3.31
N GLY A 12 5.84 -7.40 3.05
CA GLY A 12 4.38 -7.39 3.20
C GLY A 12 3.91 -7.08 4.62
N THR A 13 4.63 -7.55 5.64
CA THR A 13 4.27 -7.28 7.05
C THR A 13 4.47 -5.82 7.47
N PRO A 14 5.63 -5.15 7.21
CA PRO A 14 5.76 -3.72 7.51
C PRO A 14 4.84 -2.86 6.65
N ALA A 15 4.57 -3.24 5.38
CA ALA A 15 3.60 -2.51 4.54
C ALA A 15 2.18 -2.53 5.12
N GLY A 16 1.72 -3.69 5.59
CA GLY A 16 0.43 -3.81 6.29
C GLY A 16 0.40 -3.01 7.59
N TYR A 17 1.50 -3.02 8.36
CA TYR A 17 1.61 -2.29 9.62
C TYR A 17 1.55 -0.77 9.42
N THR A 18 2.34 -0.22 8.49
CA THR A 18 2.37 1.23 8.23
C THR A 18 1.04 1.72 7.69
N SER A 19 0.42 0.99 6.76
CA SER A 19 -0.91 1.33 6.26
C SER A 19 -1.95 1.36 7.38
N ALA A 20 -1.96 0.37 8.28
CA ALA A 20 -2.89 0.36 9.41
C ALA A 20 -2.71 1.58 10.33
N ARG A 21 -1.47 2.04 10.54
CA ARG A 21 -1.17 3.23 11.33
C ARG A 21 -1.70 4.49 10.66
N PHE A 22 -1.44 4.67 9.36
CA PHE A 22 -1.98 5.80 8.60
C PHE A 22 -3.51 5.79 8.55
N TYR A 23 -4.11 4.63 8.28
CA TYR A 23 -5.57 4.52 8.23
C TYR A 23 -6.23 4.87 9.58
N ARG A 24 -5.61 4.50 10.71
CA ARG A 24 -6.08 4.91 12.05
C ARG A 24 -5.85 6.40 12.32
N MET A 25 -4.76 7.00 11.83
CA MET A 25 -4.51 8.44 11.98
C MET A 25 -5.63 9.28 11.33
N PHE A 26 -6.13 8.86 10.17
CA PHE A 26 -7.28 9.49 9.50
C PHE A 26 -8.65 9.13 10.10
N GLY A 27 -8.70 8.44 11.25
CA GLY A 27 -9.96 8.07 11.90
C GLY A 27 -10.65 6.84 11.33
N GLY A 28 -9.98 6.07 10.47
CA GLY A 28 -10.51 4.83 9.90
C GLY A 28 -10.69 3.72 10.95
N LYS A 29 -11.92 3.20 11.07
CA LYS A 29 -12.27 2.13 12.03
C LYS A 29 -12.33 0.73 11.39
N ASN A 30 -12.53 0.67 10.07
CA ASN A 30 -12.78 -0.58 9.35
C ASN A 30 -11.48 -1.27 8.92
N TRP A 31 -10.88 -2.02 9.83
CA TRP A 31 -9.62 -2.72 9.58
C TRP A 31 -9.69 -3.74 8.43
N LYS A 32 -10.79 -4.49 8.30
CA LYS A 32 -10.98 -5.48 7.22
C LYS A 32 -10.89 -4.85 5.83
N LYS A 33 -11.54 -3.69 5.64
CA LYS A 33 -11.53 -2.95 4.37
C LYS A 33 -10.12 -2.44 4.05
N ASN A 34 -9.39 -1.96 5.07
CA ASN A 34 -8.00 -1.54 4.90
C ASN A 34 -7.09 -2.70 4.48
N VAL A 35 -7.25 -3.90 5.06
CA VAL A 35 -6.48 -5.09 4.63
C VAL A 35 -6.75 -5.41 3.17
N TRP A 36 -8.02 -5.49 2.76
CA TRP A 36 -8.36 -5.84 1.38
C TRP A 36 -7.83 -4.82 0.37
N MET A 37 -7.93 -3.52 0.67
CA MET A 37 -7.39 -2.48 -0.21
C MET A 37 -5.87 -2.56 -0.33
N THR A 38 -5.16 -2.74 0.79
CA THR A 38 -3.69 -2.80 0.79
C THR A 38 -3.15 -4.05 0.11
N ALA A 39 -3.80 -5.19 0.34
CA ALA A 39 -3.42 -6.46 -0.24
C ALA A 39 -3.75 -6.56 -1.74
N ILE A 40 -4.73 -5.80 -2.24
CA ILE A 40 -5.19 -5.88 -3.63
C ILE A 40 -4.64 -4.78 -4.53
N VAL A 41 -4.69 -3.51 -4.10
CA VAL A 41 -4.54 -2.38 -5.04
C VAL A 41 -3.17 -2.37 -5.74
N CYS A 42 -2.09 -2.50 -4.98
CA CYS A 42 -0.72 -2.47 -5.53
C CYS A 42 -0.42 -3.69 -6.44
N PRO A 43 -0.50 -4.93 -5.92
CA PRO A 43 -0.23 -6.11 -6.74
C PRO A 43 -1.26 -6.31 -7.87
N GLY A 44 -2.52 -5.94 -7.67
CA GLY A 44 -3.56 -5.99 -8.71
C GLY A 44 -3.27 -5.05 -9.88
N ALA A 45 -2.78 -3.83 -9.62
CA ALA A 45 -2.36 -2.90 -10.66
C ALA A 45 -1.13 -3.40 -11.44
N ILE A 46 -0.16 -4.00 -10.75
CA ILE A 46 1.01 -4.61 -11.41
C ILE A 46 0.56 -5.80 -12.28
N PHE A 47 -0.34 -6.63 -11.74
CA PHE A 47 -0.88 -7.79 -12.44
C PHE A 47 -1.68 -7.40 -13.69
N SER A 48 -2.49 -6.34 -13.64
CA SER A 48 -3.25 -5.89 -14.80
C SER A 48 -2.34 -5.39 -15.94
N ILE A 49 -1.32 -4.60 -15.61
CA ILE A 49 -0.30 -4.15 -16.59
C ILE A 49 0.41 -5.36 -17.19
N PHE A 50 0.84 -6.29 -16.34
CA PHE A 50 1.51 -7.51 -16.76
C PHE A 50 0.63 -8.38 -17.67
N LEU A 51 -0.68 -8.46 -17.40
CA LEU A 51 -1.64 -9.21 -18.21
C LEU A 51 -1.79 -8.59 -19.61
N ILE A 52 -1.93 -7.26 -19.68
CA ILE A 52 -1.99 -6.55 -20.96
C ILE A 52 -0.73 -6.82 -21.79
N LEU A 53 0.44 -6.69 -21.17
CA LEU A 53 1.71 -6.97 -21.82
C LEU A 53 1.79 -8.43 -22.29
N ASN A 54 1.40 -9.39 -21.45
CA ASN A 54 1.48 -10.81 -21.82
C ASN A 54 0.51 -11.18 -22.97
N ILE A 55 -0.67 -10.55 -23.04
CA ILE A 55 -1.56 -10.70 -24.22
C ILE A 55 -0.85 -10.24 -25.49
N VAL A 56 -0.16 -9.10 -25.47
CA VAL A 56 0.61 -8.59 -26.62
C VAL A 56 1.76 -9.53 -26.99
N LEU A 57 2.43 -10.14 -26.00
CA LEU A 57 3.49 -11.12 -26.29
C LEU A 57 2.94 -12.41 -26.92
N TRP A 58 1.76 -12.87 -26.49
CA TRP A 58 1.09 -14.02 -27.10
C TRP A 58 0.69 -13.77 -28.55
N THR A 59 0.17 -12.59 -28.89
CA THR A 59 -0.20 -12.29 -30.29
C THR A 59 1.02 -12.24 -31.21
N ASN A 60 2.18 -11.81 -30.70
CA ASN A 60 3.43 -11.79 -31.44
C ASN A 60 4.18 -13.14 -31.43
N GLY A 61 3.63 -14.20 -30.83
CA GLY A 61 4.27 -15.52 -30.78
C GLY A 61 5.64 -15.53 -30.10
N SER A 62 5.92 -14.56 -29.23
CA SER A 62 7.25 -14.39 -28.65
C SER A 62 7.55 -15.47 -27.60
N SER A 63 8.75 -16.06 -27.65
CA SER A 63 9.21 -17.04 -26.63
C SER A 63 9.30 -16.49 -25.20
N SER A 64 9.25 -15.16 -25.03
CA SER A 64 9.18 -14.50 -23.72
C SER A 64 7.77 -14.46 -23.14
N ALA A 65 6.77 -14.98 -23.85
CA ALA A 65 5.41 -15.04 -23.34
C ALA A 65 5.30 -16.05 -22.20
N ILE A 66 4.66 -15.64 -21.12
CA ILE A 66 4.69 -16.39 -19.87
C ILE A 66 3.57 -17.42 -19.91
N PRO A 67 3.88 -18.73 -19.74
CA PRO A 67 2.88 -19.78 -19.84
C PRO A 67 1.82 -19.67 -18.73
N PHE A 68 0.64 -20.23 -18.98
CA PHE A 68 -0.50 -20.15 -18.08
C PHE A 68 -0.17 -20.66 -16.65
N THR A 69 0.66 -21.70 -16.54
CA THR A 69 1.07 -22.29 -15.26
C THR A 69 1.82 -21.29 -14.38
N THR A 70 2.73 -20.51 -14.95
CA THR A 70 3.46 -19.47 -14.22
C THR A 70 2.55 -18.32 -13.77
N PHE A 71 1.52 -18.00 -14.56
CA PHE A 71 0.48 -17.06 -14.17
C PHE A 71 -0.27 -17.53 -12.91
N LEU A 72 -0.67 -18.80 -12.89
CA LEU A 72 -1.34 -19.41 -11.74
C LEU A 72 -0.42 -19.46 -10.52
N ALA A 73 0.86 -19.77 -10.70
CA ALA A 73 1.85 -19.77 -9.62
C ALA A 73 2.04 -18.38 -8.99
N LEU A 74 2.06 -17.31 -9.81
CA LEU A 74 2.15 -15.94 -9.31
C LEU A 74 0.90 -15.54 -8.52
N LEU A 75 -0.30 -15.89 -9.01
CA LEU A 75 -1.55 -15.67 -8.27
C LEU A 75 -1.55 -16.44 -6.95
N ALA A 76 -1.16 -17.71 -6.96
CA ALA A 76 -1.10 -18.54 -5.76
C ALA A 76 -0.11 -17.96 -4.74
N LEU A 77 1.07 -17.51 -5.16
CA LEU A 77 2.06 -16.88 -4.29
C LEU A 77 1.51 -15.58 -3.67
N TRP A 78 0.83 -14.77 -4.47
CA TRP A 78 0.22 -13.53 -3.99
C TRP A 78 -0.88 -13.81 -2.96
N PHE A 79 -1.86 -14.65 -3.29
CA PHE A 79 -2.98 -14.98 -2.40
C PHE A 79 -2.56 -15.81 -1.17
N CYS A 80 -1.75 -16.85 -1.33
CA CYS A 80 -1.39 -17.75 -0.22
C CYS A 80 -0.31 -17.20 0.70
N VAL A 81 0.59 -16.32 0.23
CA VAL A 81 1.73 -15.86 1.05
C VAL A 81 1.63 -14.37 1.34
N SER A 82 1.50 -13.54 0.30
CA SER A 82 1.54 -12.09 0.50
C SER A 82 0.30 -11.56 1.22
N THR A 83 -0.91 -12.04 0.89
CA THR A 83 -2.14 -11.56 1.56
C THR A 83 -2.20 -11.89 3.06
N PRO A 84 -1.86 -13.11 3.54
CA PRO A 84 -1.85 -13.37 4.98
C PRO A 84 -0.76 -12.60 5.71
N LEU A 85 0.40 -12.35 5.09
CA LEU A 85 1.44 -11.52 5.68
C LEU A 85 0.96 -10.07 5.89
N VAL A 86 0.29 -9.48 4.90
CA VAL A 86 -0.30 -8.14 5.02
C VAL A 86 -1.39 -8.11 6.09
N PHE A 87 -2.25 -9.14 6.13
CA PHE A 87 -3.27 -9.29 7.17
C PHE A 87 -2.65 -9.27 8.57
N LEU A 88 -1.56 -10.02 8.77
CA LEU A 88 -0.85 -10.11 10.04
C LEU A 88 -0.22 -8.75 10.44
N GLY A 89 0.35 -8.03 9.47
CA GLY A 89 0.87 -6.68 9.67
C GLY A 89 -0.21 -5.68 10.08
N VAL A 90 -1.34 -5.67 9.37
CA VAL A 90 -2.48 -4.79 9.68
C VAL A 90 -3.09 -5.14 11.03
N TYR A 91 -3.26 -6.42 11.35
CA TYR A 91 -3.77 -6.88 12.64
C TYR A 91 -2.92 -6.37 13.81
N ARG A 92 -1.59 -6.48 13.71
CA ARG A 92 -0.68 -5.91 14.72
C ARG A 92 -0.75 -4.38 14.76
N GLY A 93 -0.88 -3.73 13.60
CA GLY A 93 -1.03 -2.26 13.50
C GLY A 93 -2.29 -1.72 14.16
N PHE A 94 -3.42 -2.43 14.04
CA PHE A 94 -4.69 -2.06 14.67
C PHE A 94 -4.75 -2.35 16.17
N LYS A 95 -3.99 -3.33 16.68
CA LYS A 95 -3.92 -3.61 18.12
C LYS A 95 -3.27 -2.46 18.91
N ASN A 96 -2.35 -1.73 18.29
CA ASN A 96 -1.66 -0.61 18.91
C ASN A 96 -2.54 0.66 18.94
N LYS A 97 -2.38 1.48 19.99
CA LYS A 97 -3.11 2.76 20.14
C LYS A 97 -2.83 3.69 18.95
N PRO A 98 -3.83 4.41 18.42
CA PRO A 98 -3.62 5.39 17.35
C PRO A 98 -2.55 6.41 17.76
N THR A 99 -1.70 6.81 16.82
CA THR A 99 -0.82 7.96 17.04
C THR A 99 -1.67 9.20 17.16
N GLU A 100 -1.50 9.94 18.25
CA GLU A 100 -2.19 11.21 18.45
C GLU A 100 -1.50 12.31 17.62
N HIS A 101 -2.30 13.17 16.97
CA HIS A 101 -1.74 14.31 16.28
C HIS A 101 -1.21 15.32 17.31
N PRO A 102 -0.03 15.92 17.08
CA PRO A 102 0.63 16.80 18.06
C PRO A 102 -0.20 18.03 18.42
N VAL A 103 -1.19 18.37 17.57
CA VAL A 103 -2.11 19.48 17.79
C VAL A 103 -3.53 18.99 17.54
N ARG A 104 -4.43 19.30 18.48
CA ARG A 104 -5.87 19.16 18.28
C ARG A 104 -6.33 20.27 17.34
N THR A 105 -6.94 19.91 16.22
CA THR A 105 -7.53 20.88 15.29
C THR A 105 -8.72 21.54 15.97
N ASN A 106 -8.58 22.81 16.33
CA ASN A 106 -9.69 23.62 16.79
C ASN A 106 -10.55 24.00 15.57
N GLN A 107 -11.88 23.92 15.67
CA GLN A 107 -12.76 24.29 14.55
C GLN A 107 -12.80 25.80 14.30
N ILE A 108 -12.43 26.59 15.32
CA ILE A 108 -12.30 28.03 15.19
C ILE A 108 -10.95 28.32 14.52
N PRO A 109 -10.93 28.94 13.32
CA PRO A 109 -9.68 29.34 12.69
C PRO A 109 -8.98 30.33 13.63
N ARG A 110 -7.80 29.94 14.08
CA ARG A 110 -6.93 30.81 14.87
C ARG A 110 -6.58 32.03 14.03
N GLN A 111 -6.75 33.22 14.60
CA GLN A 111 -6.34 34.46 13.97
C GLN A 111 -4.84 34.36 13.64
N VAL A 112 -4.50 34.63 12.39
CA VAL A 112 -3.10 34.65 11.94
C VAL A 112 -2.48 35.92 12.52
N PRO A 113 -1.43 35.82 13.35
CA PRO A 113 -0.74 37.00 13.85
C PRO A 113 -0.14 37.78 12.68
N ASP A 114 -0.05 39.11 12.82
CA ASP A 114 0.58 39.96 11.82
C ASP A 114 2.01 39.46 11.55
N GLN A 115 2.31 39.19 10.28
CA GLN A 115 3.59 38.63 9.86
C GLN A 115 4.69 39.67 10.10
N ALA A 116 5.76 39.28 10.81
CA ALA A 116 6.94 40.13 10.94
C ALA A 116 7.53 40.43 9.55
N MET A 117 8.15 41.60 9.39
CA MET A 117 8.71 42.07 8.11
C MET A 117 9.66 41.04 7.47
N CYS A 118 10.36 40.24 8.29
CA CYS A 118 11.30 39.20 7.84
C CYS A 118 10.62 37.92 7.30
N SER A 119 9.34 37.69 7.60
CA SER A 119 8.56 36.53 7.14
C SER A 119 7.60 36.84 5.98
N ARG A 120 7.57 38.11 5.54
CA ARG A 120 6.72 38.57 4.43
C ARG A 120 7.33 38.09 3.11
N ALA A 121 6.51 37.48 2.25
CA ALA A 121 6.94 37.17 0.89
C ALA A 121 7.38 38.47 0.19
N LEU A 122 8.60 38.47 -0.35
CA LEU A 122 9.09 39.58 -1.17
C LEU A 122 8.19 39.73 -2.40
N PRO A 123 7.96 40.98 -2.87
CA PRO A 123 7.04 41.27 -3.98
C PRO A 123 7.41 40.55 -5.27
#